data_AF-A0A0Q0VTY6-F1
#
_entry.id   AF-A0A0Q0VTY6-F1
#
_cell.length_a   1.000
_cell.length_b   1.000
_cell.length_c   1.000
_cell.angle_alpha   90.00
_cell.angle_beta   90.00
_cell.angle_gamma   90.00
#
_symmetry.space_group_name_H-M   'P 1'
#
loop_
_entity.id
_entity.type
_entity.pdbx_description
1 polymer ?
#
loop_
_entity_poly.entity_id
_entity_poly.type
_entity_poly.pdbx_seq_one_letter_code
_entity_poly.pdbx_strand_id
1 'polypeptide(L)'
;MANIKSDDLACRKSVEIYDWYHPDWFWQDDTGNLYFIPPAFGFLNGFLHGINGRHRAVLLFKHMEVIPMLLVLPNEWPRAKLAEIVLKKIFKNEIVELPNLPINTAIKKQHI
;
A
#
# COMPACT_ATOMS: atom_id res chain seq x y z
N MET A 1 -9.76 2.89 12.04
CA MET A 1 -8.62 1.94 11.92
C MET A 1 -8.64 0.93 13.08
N ALA A 2 -9.60 0.00 13.12
CA ALA A 2 -9.78 -0.90 14.28
C ALA A 2 -9.04 -2.26 14.15
N ASN A 3 -8.54 -2.62 12.96
CA ASN A 3 -8.10 -3.99 12.64
C ASN A 3 -6.59 -4.11 12.32
N ILE A 4 -5.82 -3.02 12.42
CA ILE A 4 -4.38 -2.99 12.23
C ILE A 4 -3.76 -2.72 13.60
N LYS A 5 -2.83 -3.58 14.06
CA LYS A 5 -2.08 -3.27 15.28
C LYS A 5 -1.27 -2.00 15.04
N SER A 6 -1.42 -1.00 15.91
CA SER A 6 -0.63 0.24 15.88
C SER A 6 0.86 -0.05 15.75
N ASP A 7 1.32 -1.07 16.46
CA ASP A 7 2.71 -1.46 16.56
C ASP A 7 3.26 -2.07 15.27
N ASP A 8 2.38 -2.58 14.40
CA ASP A 8 2.73 -3.17 13.12
C ASP A 8 3.13 -2.07 12.11
N LEU A 9 2.50 -0.89 12.19
CA LEU A 9 2.89 0.30 11.43
C LEU A 9 3.98 1.13 12.14
N ALA A 10 4.14 0.97 13.46
CA ALA A 10 5.06 1.75 14.30
C ALA A 10 6.53 1.28 14.23
N CYS A 11 7.04 0.90 13.06
CA CYS A 11 8.45 0.50 12.95
C CYS A 11 9.44 1.64 13.21
N ARG A 12 9.03 2.90 13.45
CA ARG A 12 9.96 3.96 13.87
C ARG A 12 9.29 4.95 14.82
N LYS A 13 10.01 5.32 15.88
CA LYS A 13 9.76 6.47 16.78
C LYS A 13 9.90 7.83 16.05
N SER A 14 9.54 7.90 14.77
CA SER A 14 9.61 9.12 13.96
C SER A 14 8.25 9.78 14.02
N VAL A 15 8.18 10.92 14.71
CA VAL A 15 6.96 11.72 14.87
C VAL A 15 6.51 12.29 13.51
N GLU A 16 7.47 12.51 12.62
CA GLU A 16 7.22 12.97 11.26
C GLU A 16 7.66 11.91 10.25
N ILE A 17 6.75 11.58 9.34
CA ILE A 17 7.03 10.83 8.12
C ILE A 17 6.92 11.88 7.01
N TYR A 18 8.00 12.19 6.29
CA TYR A 18 7.91 13.08 5.14
C TYR A 18 7.40 12.31 3.92
N ASP A 19 6.75 13.01 2.98
CA ASP A 19 6.27 12.39 1.74
C ASP A 19 7.42 12.17 0.76
N TRP A 20 8.29 11.23 1.13
CA TRP A 20 9.47 10.87 0.38
C TRP A 20 9.28 9.47 -0.21
N TYR A 21 8.89 9.46 -1.47
CA TYR A 21 8.67 8.24 -2.23
C TYR A 21 10.00 7.70 -2.76
N HIS A 22 10.21 6.39 -2.64
CA HIS A 22 11.38 5.72 -3.20
C HIS A 22 11.12 5.28 -4.66
N PRO A 23 12.07 5.43 -5.60
CA PRO A 23 11.93 4.97 -6.99
C PRO A 23 11.45 3.52 -7.10
N ASP A 24 12.05 2.60 -6.34
CA ASP A 24 11.69 1.16 -6.31
C ASP A 24 10.25 0.84 -5.86
N TRP A 25 9.47 1.84 -5.46
CA TRP A 25 8.04 1.67 -5.17
C TRP A 25 7.18 1.79 -6.42
N PHE A 26 7.78 2.06 -7.57
CA PHE A 26 7.11 2.21 -8.84
C PHE A 26 7.65 1.18 -9.84
N TRP A 27 6.74 0.64 -10.64
CA TRP A 27 7.06 -0.09 -11.86
C TRP A 27 6.74 0.82 -13.05
N GLN A 28 7.57 0.78 -14.09
CA GLN A 28 7.34 1.54 -15.32
C GLN A 28 6.99 0.58 -16.45
N ASP A 29 5.95 0.90 -17.22
CA ASP A 29 5.65 0.16 -18.45
C ASP A 29 6.46 0.66 -19.65
N ASP A 30 6.36 -0.06 -20.76
CA ASP A 30 7.05 0.26 -22.02
C ASP A 30 6.61 1.61 -22.62
N THR A 31 5.50 2.18 -22.16
CA THR A 31 4.99 3.49 -22.59
C THR A 31 5.41 4.64 -21.67
N GLY A 32 6.16 4.33 -20.62
CA GLY A 32 6.69 5.29 -19.66
C GLY A 32 5.75 5.62 -18.50
N ASN A 33 4.59 4.97 -18.37
CA ASN A 33 3.68 5.19 -17.25
C ASN A 33 4.25 4.57 -15.96
N LEU A 34 4.12 5.30 -14.86
CA LEU A 34 4.53 4.83 -13.52
C LEU A 34 3.35 4.25 -12.77
N TYR A 35 3.50 3.00 -12.32
CA TYR A 35 2.53 2.28 -11.50
C TYR A 35 3.07 2.09 -10.11
N PHE A 36 2.32 2.53 -9.11
CA PHE A 36 2.69 2.33 -7.72
C PHE A 36 2.51 0.86 -7.31
N ILE A 37 3.54 0.27 -6.73
CA ILE A 37 3.51 -1.11 -6.22
C ILE A 37 2.75 -1.11 -4.89
N PRO A 38 1.60 -1.80 -4.78
CA PRO A 38 0.80 -1.77 -3.57
C PRO A 38 1.54 -2.39 -2.37
N PRO A 39 1.27 -1.92 -1.14
CA PRO A 39 1.71 -2.62 0.06
C PRO A 39 1.08 -4.02 0.15
N ALA A 40 1.80 -4.96 0.77
CA ALA A 40 1.35 -6.33 0.94
C ALA A 40 1.03 -6.61 2.40
N PHE A 41 -0.16 -7.16 2.64
CA PHE A 41 -0.65 -7.55 3.96
C PHE A 41 -1.06 -9.01 3.98
N GLY A 42 -0.95 -9.63 5.14
CA GLY A 42 -1.50 -10.95 5.45
C GLY A 42 -2.35 -10.87 6.70
N PHE A 43 -3.13 -11.92 6.94
CA PHE A 43 -3.89 -12.03 8.18
C PHE A 43 -3.27 -13.08 9.09
N LEU A 44 -2.99 -12.69 10.33
CA LEU A 44 -2.41 -13.57 11.33
C LEU A 44 -3.07 -13.28 12.69
N ASN A 45 -3.50 -14.33 13.38
CA ASN A 45 -4.07 -14.25 14.73
C ASN A 45 -5.22 -13.24 14.91
N GLY A 46 -6.08 -13.08 13.90
CA GLY A 46 -7.22 -12.16 13.99
C GLY A 46 -6.93 -10.72 13.54
N PHE A 47 -5.69 -10.42 13.14
CA PHE A 47 -5.26 -9.06 12.78
C PHE A 47 -4.64 -9.00 11.39
N LEU A 48 -4.75 -7.84 10.75
CA LEU A 48 -4.03 -7.53 9.51
C LEU A 48 -2.59 -7.15 9.86
N HIS A 49 -1.63 -7.83 9.21
CA HIS A 49 -0.20 -7.65 9.40
C HIS A 49 0.47 -7.28 8.07
N GLY A 50 1.29 -6.23 8.08
CA GLY A 50 2.06 -5.82 6.93
C GLY A 50 3.21 -6.79 6.68
N ILE A 51 3.23 -7.39 5.48
CA ILE A 51 4.32 -8.25 5.01
C ILE A 51 5.43 -7.37 4.42
N ASN A 52 5.07 -6.46 3.52
CA ASN A 52 5.98 -5.52 2.87
C ASN A 52 5.24 -4.20 2.55
N GLY A 53 5.99 -3.10 2.48
CA GLY A 53 5.43 -1.81 2.08
C GLY A 53 4.69 -1.09 3.20
N ARG A 54 4.98 -1.39 4.46
CA ARG A 54 4.36 -0.69 5.60
C ARG A 54 4.52 0.83 5.50
N HIS A 55 5.70 1.32 5.13
CA HIS A 55 5.93 2.75 4.87
C HIS A 55 5.08 3.29 3.69
N ARG A 56 4.94 2.50 2.61
CA ARG A 56 4.07 2.84 1.48
C ARG A 56 2.62 3.01 1.94
N ALA A 57 2.13 2.06 2.75
CA ALA A 57 0.78 2.12 3.30
C ALA A 57 0.56 3.36 4.16
N VAL A 58 1.49 3.66 5.09
CA VAL A 58 1.36 4.86 5.94
C VAL A 58 1.35 6.14 5.11
N LEU A 59 2.20 6.25 4.09
CA LEU A 59 2.21 7.40 3.20
C LEU A 59 0.92 7.53 2.41
N LEU A 60 0.41 6.43 1.84
CA LEU A 60 -0.88 6.45 1.13
C LEU A 60 -2.01 6.89 2.05
N PHE A 61 -2.08 6.40 3.29
CA PHE A 61 -3.14 6.75 4.24
C PHE A 61 -3.20 8.23 4.62
N LYS A 62 -2.17 9.03 4.33
CA LYS A 62 -2.24 10.49 4.48
C LYS A 62 -3.05 11.17 3.38
N HIS A 63 -3.10 10.55 2.21
CA HIS A 63 -3.67 11.13 1.00
C HIS A 63 -5.00 10.46 0.63
N MET A 64 -5.32 9.32 1.24
CA MET A 64 -6.51 8.52 0.92
C MET A 64 -6.98 7.67 2.12
N GLU A 65 -8.29 7.56 2.29
CA GLU A 65 -8.90 6.74 3.35
C GLU A 65 -8.87 5.24 3.04
N VAL A 66 -8.85 4.90 1.75
CA VAL A 66 -8.82 3.53 1.23
C VAL A 66 -7.63 3.41 0.29
N ILE A 67 -6.82 2.38 0.47
CA ILE A 67 -5.59 2.18 -0.31
C ILE A 67 -5.67 0.87 -1.10
N PRO A 68 -5.06 0.80 -2.31
CA PRO A 68 -4.84 -0.48 -2.95
C PRO A 68 -3.83 -1.29 -2.13
N MET A 69 -4.06 -2.59 -2.01
CA MET A 69 -3.13 -3.50 -1.33
C MET A 69 -3.15 -4.89 -1.95
N LEU A 70 -2.04 -5.60 -1.81
CA LEU A 70 -1.96 -7.02 -2.02
C LEU A 70 -2.34 -7.71 -0.72
N LEU A 71 -3.30 -8.63 -0.79
CA LEU A 71 -3.83 -9.32 0.38
C LEU A 71 -3.60 -10.81 0.24
N VAL A 72 -2.72 -11.35 1.09
CA VAL A 72 -2.46 -12.78 1.17
C VAL A 72 -3.56 -13.41 2.00
N LEU A 73 -4.41 -14.19 1.32
CA LEU A 73 -5.53 -14.88 1.94
C LEU A 73 -5.06 -16.23 2.49
N PRO A 74 -5.17 -16.51 3.81
CA PRO A 74 -5.08 -17.88 4.28
C PRO A 74 -6.30 -18.68 3.78
N ASN A 75 -6.17 -20.00 3.70
CA ASN A 75 -7.24 -20.90 3.22
C ASN A 75 -8.53 -20.78 4.05
N GLU A 76 -8.42 -20.41 5.33
CA GLU A 76 -9.53 -20.39 6.28
C GLU A 76 -9.84 -18.97 6.76
N TRP A 77 -10.19 -18.07 5.84
CA TRP A 77 -10.60 -16.73 6.23
C TRP A 77 -12.12 -16.64 6.45
N PRO A 78 -12.60 -16.13 7.60
CA PRO A 78 -14.01 -15.85 7.78
C PRO A 78 -14.41 -14.79 6.75
N ARG A 79 -15.30 -15.14 5.80
CA ARG A 79 -15.76 -14.22 4.74
C ARG A 79 -16.26 -12.89 5.30
N ALA A 80 -16.85 -12.91 6.49
CA ALA A 80 -17.28 -11.71 7.21
C ALA A 80 -16.13 -10.74 7.51
N LYS A 81 -14.97 -11.24 7.94
CA LYS A 81 -13.79 -10.41 8.24
C LYS A 81 -13.13 -9.85 6.99
N LEU A 82 -13.14 -10.61 5.90
CA LEU A 82 -12.71 -10.11 4.58
C LEU A 82 -13.60 -8.93 4.15
N ALA A 83 -14.91 -9.02 4.32
CA ALA A 83 -15.86 -7.97 3.96
C ALA A 83 -15.73 -6.69 4.80
N GLU A 84 -15.21 -6.78 6.04
CA GLU A 84 -14.91 -5.60 6.88
C GLU A 84 -13.69 -4.81 6.39
N ILE A 85 -12.77 -5.47 5.67
CA ILE A 85 -11.46 -4.91 5.29
C ILE A 85 -11.41 -4.54 3.80
N VAL A 86 -12.06 -5.37 2.96
CA VAL A 86 -11.99 -5.23 1.51
C VAL A 86 -13.23 -4.55 0.99
N LEU A 87 -13.05 -3.33 0.49
CA LEU A 87 -14.10 -2.58 -0.18
C LEU A 87 -14.42 -3.13 -1.58
N LYS A 88 -13.37 -3.35 -2.38
CA LYS A 88 -13.48 -3.80 -3.78
C LYS A 88 -12.27 -4.67 -4.13
N LYS A 89 -12.51 -5.76 -4.87
CA LYS A 89 -11.45 -6.56 -5.47
C LYS A 89 -10.99 -5.89 -6.77
N ILE A 90 -9.67 -5.75 -6.92
CA ILE A 90 -9.03 -5.25 -8.14
C ILE A 90 -8.66 -6.46 -9.01
N PHE A 91 -9.03 -6.42 -10.29
CA PHE A 91 -8.73 -7.50 -11.24
C PHE A 91 -7.41 -7.28 -11.98
N LYS A 92 -6.90 -8.34 -12.61
CA LYS A 92 -5.68 -8.27 -13.41
C LYS A 92 -5.83 -7.21 -14.52
N ASN A 93 -4.84 -6.33 -14.65
CA ASN A 93 -4.80 -5.20 -15.59
C ASN A 93 -5.81 -4.08 -15.31
N GLU A 94 -6.53 -4.12 -14.19
CA GLU A 94 -7.35 -2.99 -13.77
C GLU A 94 -6.45 -1.85 -13.29
N ILE A 95 -6.62 -0.66 -13.87
CA ILE A 95 -5.90 0.54 -13.48
C ILE A 95 -6.68 1.25 -12.39
N VAL A 96 -6.02 1.50 -11.25
CA VAL A 96 -6.54 2.34 -10.18
C VAL A 96 -5.72 3.62 -10.15
N GLU A 97 -6.37 4.73 -10.49
CA GLU A 97 -5.74 6.04 -10.41
C GLU A 97 -5.54 6.44 -8.95
N LEU A 98 -4.30 6.76 -8.61
CA LEU A 98 -3.96 7.35 -7.31
C LEU A 98 -4.13 8.87 -7.40
N PRO A 99 -4.44 9.55 -6.28
CA PRO A 99 -4.40 11.00 -6.24
C PRO A 99 -3.00 11.51 -6.61
N ASN A 100 -2.88 12.79 -6.92
CA ASN A 100 -1.58 13.38 -7.25
C ASN A 100 -0.65 13.34 -6.02
N LEU A 101 0.12 12.25 -5.90
CA LEU A 101 1.06 12.03 -4.82
C LEU A 101 2.26 12.97 -5.01
N PRO A 102 2.82 13.57 -3.94
CA PRO A 102 3.99 14.45 -4.03
C PRO A 102 5.28 13.64 -4.28
N ILE A 103 5.34 12.98 -5.44
CA ILE A 103 6.48 12.16 -5.88
C ILE A 103 7.62 13.11 -6.27
N ASN A 104 8.76 12.96 -5.60
CA ASN A 104 9.94 13.78 -5.88
C ASN A 104 10.40 13.60 -7.34
N THR A 105 10.73 14.70 -8.01
CA THR A 105 11.19 14.74 -9.40
C THR A 105 12.49 13.98 -9.66
N ALA A 106 13.27 13.63 -8.62
CA ALA A 106 14.41 12.74 -8.74
C ALA A 106 14.03 11.35 -9.28
N ILE A 107 12.82 10.86 -8.97
CA ILE A 107 12.29 9.60 -9.53
C ILE A 107 12.09 9.73 -11.05
N LYS A 108 11.74 10.91 -11.54
CA LYS A 108 11.57 11.17 -12.99
C LYS A 108 12.90 11.18 -13.76
N LYS A 109 14.06 11.27 -13.09
CA LYS A 109 15.37 11.46 -13.73
C LYS A 109 16.29 10.25 -13.71
N GLN A 110 16.02 9.21 -12.91
CA GLN A 110 16.96 8.09 -12.75
C GLN A 110 17.00 7.08 -13.90
N HIS A 111 16.15 7.21 -14.93
CA HIS A 111 16.05 6.24 -16.01
C HIS A 111 15.88 6.87 -17.40
N ILE A 112 16.67 7.91 -17.70
CA ILE A 112 17.04 8.27 -19.08
C ILE A 112 18.36 7.58 -19.41
#